data_AF-A0A2E1H5Q8-F1
#
_entry.id   AF-A0A2E1H5Q8-F1
#
_cell.length_a   1.000
_cell.length_b   1.000
_cell.length_c   1.000
_cell.angle_alpha   90.00
_cell.angle_beta   90.00
_cell.angle_gamma   90.00
#
_symmetry.space_group_name_H-M   'P 1'
#
loop_
_entity.id
_entity.type
_entity.pdbx_description
1 polymer ?
#
loop_
_entity_poly.entity_id
_entity_poly.type
_entity_poly.pdbx_seq_one_letter_code
_entity_poly.pdbx_strand_id
1 'polypeptide(L)'
;MEILAENGVAATGQSGPLESRVRMRGEEFGGAPSGSPELYFGDPDGIVIQLQDSSYCGGAGLQGEECLATPEPSPTPGLLNLIEFNHFTLFVEDQPRSIEFYQRLFGMPIDTYQGALPVMRIGSSKQFLALPAVPPLSGRIHHASLAVENFDVDQIFSLLEGYGLTILGEAGGANGPLQAYVTMRGADRGGATEGTPELYFTDPDGILIQLQDISYCGGNGYLGEECGTVENPTGRNI
;
A
#
# COMPACT_ATOMS: atom_id res chain seq x y z
N MET A 1 5.82 19.03 -12.75
CA MET A 1 5.31 18.78 -14.12
C MET A 1 6.42 18.44 -15.09
N GLU A 2 7.53 19.19 -15.14
CA GLU A 2 8.65 18.91 -16.05
C GLU A 2 9.25 17.50 -15.90
N ILE A 3 9.63 17.11 -14.68
CA ILE A 3 10.16 15.76 -14.39
C ILE A 3 9.20 14.64 -14.82
N LEU A 4 7.89 14.84 -14.60
CA LEU A 4 6.86 13.90 -15.04
C LEU A 4 6.84 13.77 -16.57
N ALA A 5 6.88 14.91 -17.29
CA ALA A 5 6.89 14.93 -18.76
C ALA A 5 8.15 14.28 -19.35
N GLU A 6 9.32 14.51 -18.75
CA GLU A 6 10.58 13.86 -19.13
C GLU A 6 10.55 12.34 -18.94
N ASN A 7 9.70 11.86 -18.04
CA ASN A 7 9.46 10.44 -17.78
C ASN A 7 8.17 9.92 -18.45
N GLY A 8 7.68 10.63 -19.48
CA GLY A 8 6.59 10.15 -20.34
C GLY A 8 5.18 10.39 -19.81
N VAL A 9 5.01 11.15 -18.72
CA VAL A 9 3.70 11.51 -18.18
C VAL A 9 3.28 12.89 -18.69
N ALA A 10 2.27 12.93 -19.57
CA ALA A 10 1.83 14.15 -20.24
C ALA A 10 1.01 15.07 -19.31
N ALA A 11 1.23 16.38 -19.40
CA ALA A 11 0.45 17.39 -18.68
C ALA A 11 -0.87 17.70 -19.39
N THR A 12 -1.84 16.80 -19.31
CA THR A 12 -3.12 16.92 -20.05
C THR A 12 -4.24 17.57 -19.23
N GLY A 13 -4.04 17.77 -17.93
CA GLY A 13 -5.10 18.19 -17.02
C GLY A 13 -6.03 17.04 -16.61
N GLN A 14 -5.70 15.80 -16.99
CA GLN A 14 -6.34 14.56 -16.55
C GLN A 14 -5.35 13.71 -15.74
N SER A 15 -5.83 12.61 -15.15
CA SER A 15 -4.99 11.63 -14.45
C SER A 15 -5.26 10.22 -14.96
N GLY A 16 -5.48 10.06 -16.27
CA GLY A 16 -5.47 8.76 -16.93
C GLY A 16 -4.06 8.18 -17.04
N PRO A 17 -3.89 7.02 -17.70
CA PRO A 17 -2.59 6.38 -17.86
C PRO A 17 -1.56 7.33 -18.49
N LEU A 18 -0.45 7.55 -17.79
CA LEU A 18 0.61 8.48 -18.20
C LEU A 18 0.13 9.92 -18.45
N GLU A 19 -0.88 10.37 -17.70
CA GLU A 19 -1.36 11.74 -17.70
C GLU A 19 -1.22 12.37 -16.32
N SER A 20 -1.10 13.70 -16.28
CA SER A 20 -0.99 14.46 -15.04
C SER A 20 -1.88 15.70 -15.03
N ARG A 21 -2.34 16.04 -13.82
CA ARG A 21 -3.16 17.20 -13.52
C ARG A 21 -2.75 17.85 -12.22
N VAL A 22 -3.00 19.15 -12.12
CA VAL A 22 -2.94 19.89 -10.87
C VAL A 22 -4.34 20.32 -10.50
N ARG A 23 -4.78 20.00 -9.29
CA ARG A 23 -6.00 20.57 -8.70
C ARG A 23 -5.60 21.69 -7.76
N MET A 24 -6.29 22.82 -7.82
CA MET A 24 -6.18 23.87 -6.81
C MET A 24 -7.29 23.65 -5.79
N ARG A 25 -6.97 23.04 -4.64
CA ARG A 25 -7.95 22.75 -3.59
C ARG A 25 -8.28 24.03 -2.82
N GLY A 26 -9.51 24.53 -2.97
CA GLY A 26 -9.99 25.74 -2.28
C GLY A 26 -10.41 25.50 -0.83
N GLU A 27 -10.74 26.59 -0.13
CA GLU A 27 -11.17 26.58 1.29
C GLU A 27 -12.39 25.69 1.53
N GLU A 28 -13.30 25.59 0.56
CA GLU A 28 -14.49 24.74 0.65
C GLU A 28 -14.16 23.24 0.73
N PHE A 29 -12.94 22.87 0.35
CA PHE A 29 -12.35 21.53 0.51
C PHE A 29 -11.19 21.52 1.50
N GLY A 30 -11.10 22.52 2.38
CA GLY A 30 -10.09 22.64 3.43
C GLY A 30 -8.69 23.05 2.93
N GLY A 31 -8.56 23.62 1.74
CA GLY A 31 -7.29 24.13 1.22
C GLY A 31 -7.09 25.62 1.51
N ALA A 32 -6.03 26.21 0.96
CA ALA A 32 -5.74 27.64 1.11
C ALA A 32 -6.76 28.51 0.33
N PRO A 33 -6.98 29.78 0.75
CA PRO A 33 -7.79 30.75 0.01
C PRO A 33 -7.36 30.96 -1.45
N SER A 34 -6.06 30.88 -1.71
CA SER A 34 -5.49 30.96 -3.06
C SER A 34 -5.46 29.62 -3.81
N GLY A 35 -5.95 28.55 -3.19
CA GLY A 35 -5.87 27.17 -3.63
C GLY A 35 -4.55 26.50 -3.21
N SER A 36 -4.65 25.30 -2.63
CA SER A 36 -3.51 24.41 -2.39
C SER A 36 -3.26 23.55 -3.63
N PRO A 37 -2.10 23.62 -4.30
CA PRO A 37 -1.79 22.77 -5.44
C PRO A 37 -1.64 21.29 -5.05
N GLU A 38 -2.46 20.45 -5.66
CA GLU A 38 -2.41 18.99 -5.54
C GLU A 38 -2.03 18.39 -6.89
N LEU A 39 -0.81 17.84 -6.97
CA LEU A 39 -0.30 17.19 -8.18
C LEU A 39 -0.72 15.73 -8.20
N TYR A 40 -1.39 15.34 -9.28
CA TYR A 40 -1.75 13.96 -9.57
C TYR A 40 -1.15 13.50 -10.88
N PHE A 41 -0.81 12.22 -10.97
CA PHE A 41 -0.55 11.55 -12.23
C PHE A 41 -1.08 10.12 -12.22
N GLY A 42 -1.43 9.58 -13.39
CA GLY A 42 -1.69 8.15 -13.56
C GLY A 42 -0.41 7.41 -13.93
N ASP A 43 -0.16 6.27 -13.28
CA ASP A 43 0.91 5.34 -13.66
C ASP A 43 0.64 4.72 -15.05
N PRO A 44 1.51 3.84 -15.58
CA PRO A 44 1.30 3.19 -16.88
C PRO A 44 -0.02 2.40 -17.02
N ASP A 45 -0.60 1.96 -15.90
CA ASP A 45 -1.84 1.20 -15.82
C ASP A 45 -3.05 2.08 -15.44
N GLY A 46 -2.85 3.38 -15.22
CA GLY A 46 -3.89 4.35 -14.87
C GLY A 46 -4.20 4.48 -13.37
N ILE A 47 -3.39 3.89 -12.50
CA ILE A 47 -3.51 4.07 -11.05
C ILE A 47 -3.09 5.49 -10.70
N VAL A 48 -4.00 6.25 -10.09
CA VAL A 48 -3.76 7.66 -9.76
C VAL A 48 -2.90 7.78 -8.51
N ILE A 49 -1.77 8.47 -8.65
CA ILE A 49 -0.85 8.81 -7.57
C ILE A 49 -0.92 10.31 -7.33
N GLN A 50 -1.00 10.68 -6.06
CA GLN A 50 -0.89 12.06 -5.61
C GLN A 50 0.52 12.30 -5.05
N LEU A 51 1.19 13.34 -5.54
CA LEU A 51 2.45 13.83 -4.97
C LEU A 51 2.16 15.07 -4.12
N GLN A 52 2.74 15.11 -2.94
CA GLN A 52 2.58 16.20 -1.97
C GLN A 52 3.93 16.57 -1.35
N ASP A 53 3.99 17.74 -0.72
CA ASP A 53 5.13 18.10 0.11
C ASP A 53 5.23 17.18 1.33
N SER A 54 6.43 16.96 1.84
CA SER A 54 6.67 16.21 3.08
C SER A 54 5.95 16.76 4.32
N SER A 55 5.58 18.05 4.33
CA SER A 55 4.78 18.66 5.40
C SER A 55 3.28 18.43 5.23
N TYR A 56 2.82 17.85 4.12
CA TYR A 56 1.40 17.64 3.86
C TYR A 56 0.80 16.67 4.86
N CYS A 57 -0.27 17.09 5.50
CA CYS A 57 -1.02 16.29 6.46
C CYS A 57 -2.53 16.28 6.13
N GLY A 58 -2.90 16.74 4.93
CA GLY A 58 -4.29 16.84 4.47
C GLY A 58 -5.02 18.11 4.90
N GLY A 59 -4.31 19.02 5.58
CA GLY A 59 -4.89 20.22 6.19
C GLY A 59 -5.03 21.40 5.23
N ALA A 60 -5.16 22.60 5.81
CA ALA A 60 -5.16 23.86 5.09
C ALA A 60 -3.72 24.30 4.76
N GLY A 61 -3.54 25.57 4.39
CA GLY A 61 -2.24 26.09 3.96
C GLY A 61 -1.92 25.74 2.51
N LEU A 62 -0.91 26.41 1.96
CA LEU A 62 -0.56 26.27 0.54
C LEU A 62 -0.07 24.86 0.21
N GLN A 63 0.58 24.18 1.15
CA GLN A 63 1.14 22.85 0.99
C GLN A 63 0.31 21.78 1.72
N GLY A 64 -0.89 22.11 2.20
CA GLY A 64 -1.72 21.20 3.00
C GLY A 64 -1.11 20.87 4.38
N GLU A 65 -0.28 21.76 4.89
CA GLU A 65 0.56 21.62 6.09
C GLU A 65 -0.13 22.10 7.37
N GLU A 66 -1.20 22.87 7.27
CA GLU A 66 -1.90 23.43 8.42
C GLU A 66 -2.94 22.43 8.95
N CYS A 67 -2.47 21.50 9.79
CA CYS A 67 -3.33 20.53 10.46
C CYS A 67 -3.56 20.85 11.94
N LEU A 68 -4.52 20.14 12.54
CA LEU A 68 -4.75 20.21 13.97
C LEU A 68 -3.48 19.76 14.71
N ALA A 69 -3.03 20.59 15.66
CA ALA A 69 -1.91 20.24 16.53
C ALA A 69 -2.19 18.97 17.37
N THR A 70 -3.47 18.73 17.66
CA THR A 70 -3.96 17.53 18.34
C THR A 70 -5.09 16.94 17.49
N PRO A 71 -4.97 15.69 17.01
CA PRO A 71 -6.05 15.01 16.31
C PRO A 71 -7.31 14.90 17.18
N GLU A 72 -8.48 14.90 16.54
CA GLU A 72 -9.72 14.55 17.23
C GLU A 72 -9.67 13.07 17.66
N PRO A 73 -9.91 12.76 18.94
CA PRO A 73 -9.83 11.38 19.41
C PRO A 73 -11.04 10.56 18.93
N SER A 74 -10.81 9.27 18.66
CA SER A 74 -11.91 8.31 18.51
C SER A 74 -12.76 8.27 19.80
N PRO A 75 -14.10 8.14 19.69
CA PRO A 75 -14.97 8.03 20.86
C PRO A 75 -14.72 6.77 21.68
N THR A 76 -14.10 5.74 21.09
CA THR A 76 -13.69 4.50 21.77
C THR A 76 -12.25 4.13 21.40
N PRO A 77 -11.55 3.36 22.26
CA PRO A 77 -10.33 2.68 21.84
C PRO A 77 -10.59 1.82 20.60
N GLY A 78 -9.60 1.73 19.71
CA GLY A 78 -9.63 0.79 18.60
C GLY A 78 -9.50 -0.66 19.11
N LEU A 79 -10.09 -1.61 18.38
CA LEU A 79 -9.93 -3.05 18.67
C LEU A 79 -8.49 -3.52 18.46
N LEU A 80 -7.81 -2.89 17.51
CA LEU A 80 -6.44 -3.19 17.08
C LEU A 80 -5.66 -1.88 17.11
N ASN A 81 -4.41 -1.93 17.57
CA ASN A 81 -3.52 -0.77 17.56
C ASN A 81 -2.70 -0.76 16.27
N LEU A 82 -3.00 0.20 15.39
CA LEU A 82 -2.32 0.38 14.11
C LEU A 82 -1.14 1.34 14.26
N ILE A 83 -0.03 1.05 13.58
CA ILE A 83 1.18 1.87 13.64
C ILE A 83 1.38 2.69 12.37
N GLU A 84 1.30 2.04 11.20
CA GLU A 84 1.57 2.69 9.92
C GLU A 84 0.88 1.96 8.77
N PHE A 85 0.78 2.63 7.61
CA PHE A 85 0.67 1.91 6.35
C PHE A 85 1.92 1.07 6.15
N ASN A 86 1.76 -0.19 5.78
CA ASN A 86 2.87 -1.08 5.47
C ASN A 86 3.13 -1.15 3.96
N HIS A 87 2.12 -1.47 3.15
CA HIS A 87 2.31 -1.51 1.70
C HIS A 87 1.01 -1.38 0.92
N PHE A 88 1.15 -1.17 -0.38
CA PHE A 88 0.06 -1.31 -1.35
C PHE A 88 0.44 -2.36 -2.38
N THR A 89 -0.54 -3.20 -2.74
CA THR A 89 -0.39 -4.11 -3.87
C THR A 89 -1.18 -3.57 -5.06
N LEU A 90 -0.50 -3.31 -6.16
CA LEU A 90 -1.05 -2.76 -7.38
C LEU A 90 -1.09 -3.85 -8.46
N PHE A 91 -2.26 -4.13 -9.00
CA PHE A 91 -2.39 -5.05 -10.13
C PHE A 91 -2.03 -4.31 -11.41
N VAL A 92 -0.98 -4.78 -12.07
CA VAL A 92 -0.40 -4.17 -13.28
C VAL A 92 -0.56 -5.09 -14.49
N GLU A 93 -0.60 -4.51 -15.69
CA GLU A 93 -0.65 -5.26 -16.94
C GLU A 93 0.69 -5.95 -17.23
N ASP A 94 1.78 -5.20 -17.07
CA ASP A 94 3.14 -5.62 -17.37
C ASP A 94 4.06 -5.21 -16.20
N GLN A 95 4.49 -6.21 -15.42
CA GLN A 95 5.30 -5.98 -14.22
C GLN A 95 6.67 -5.33 -14.53
N PRO A 96 7.51 -5.84 -15.45
CA PRO A 96 8.75 -5.18 -15.84
C PRO A 96 8.58 -3.72 -16.26
N ARG A 97 7.55 -3.41 -17.06
CA ARG A 97 7.25 -2.03 -17.49
C ARG A 97 6.94 -1.11 -16.31
N SER A 98 6.09 -1.57 -15.37
CA SER A 98 5.70 -0.76 -14.22
C SER A 98 6.87 -0.58 -13.24
N ILE A 99 7.72 -1.59 -13.04
CA ILE A 99 8.96 -1.47 -12.27
C ILE A 99 9.88 -0.43 -12.89
N GLU A 100 10.16 -0.51 -14.20
CA GLU A 100 11.03 0.45 -14.88
C GLU A 100 10.52 1.88 -14.69
N PHE A 101 9.20 2.07 -14.81
CA PHE A 101 8.58 3.38 -14.61
C PHE A 101 8.84 3.95 -13.20
N TYR A 102 8.56 3.19 -12.14
CA TYR A 102 8.78 3.66 -10.77
C TYR A 102 10.27 3.83 -10.43
N GLN A 103 11.15 2.98 -10.97
CA GLN A 103 12.60 3.13 -10.81
C GLN A 103 13.13 4.38 -11.51
N ARG A 104 12.68 4.67 -12.73
CA ARG A 104 13.11 5.88 -13.46
C ARG A 104 12.58 7.15 -12.84
N LEU A 105 11.32 7.14 -12.37
CA LEU A 105 10.68 8.33 -11.83
C LEU A 105 11.13 8.64 -10.39
N PHE A 106 11.31 7.61 -9.54
CA PHE A 106 11.57 7.81 -8.10
C PHE A 106 12.85 7.16 -7.59
N GLY A 107 13.54 6.35 -8.40
CA GLY A 107 14.72 5.62 -7.94
C GLY A 107 14.41 4.54 -6.91
N MET A 108 13.17 4.06 -6.83
CA MET A 108 12.74 3.07 -5.84
C MET A 108 13.56 1.76 -5.96
N PRO A 109 14.26 1.33 -4.90
CA PRO A 109 15.06 0.11 -4.96
C PRO A 109 14.20 -1.13 -4.78
N ILE A 110 14.72 -2.27 -5.26
CA ILE A 110 14.21 -3.61 -4.97
C ILE A 110 15.22 -4.29 -4.05
N ASP A 111 14.80 -4.65 -2.85
CA ASP A 111 15.63 -5.38 -1.87
C ASP A 111 15.01 -6.70 -1.43
N THR A 112 13.76 -6.98 -1.82
CA THR A 112 13.02 -8.17 -1.43
C THR A 112 12.21 -8.69 -2.61
N TYR A 113 12.05 -10.00 -2.67
CA TYR A 113 11.20 -10.69 -3.62
C TYR A 113 10.24 -11.61 -2.86
N GLN A 114 9.02 -11.77 -3.37
CA GLN A 114 8.09 -12.80 -2.95
C GLN A 114 7.97 -13.83 -4.08
N GLY A 115 8.92 -14.76 -4.12
CA GLY A 115 9.11 -15.66 -5.26
C GLY A 115 9.58 -14.86 -6.49
N ALA A 116 8.72 -14.76 -7.51
CA ALA A 116 9.00 -13.99 -8.72
C ALA A 116 8.61 -12.50 -8.62
N LEU A 117 7.89 -12.10 -7.56
CA LEU A 117 7.37 -10.74 -7.40
C LEU A 117 8.41 -9.84 -6.72
N PRO A 118 9.00 -8.84 -7.41
CA PRO A 118 9.85 -7.85 -6.76
C PRO A 118 9.01 -6.89 -5.91
N VAL A 119 9.56 -6.54 -4.76
CA VAL A 119 9.00 -5.58 -3.80
C VAL A 119 9.79 -4.28 -3.88
N MET A 120 9.10 -3.16 -4.16
CA MET A 120 9.71 -1.85 -4.40
C MET A 120 9.64 -0.97 -3.14
N ARG A 121 10.78 -0.61 -2.55
CA ARG A 121 10.81 0.16 -1.28
C ARG A 121 10.45 1.63 -1.45
N ILE A 122 9.80 2.16 -0.42
CA ILE A 122 9.54 3.59 -0.24
C ILE A 122 10.36 4.09 0.94
N GLY A 123 11.21 5.09 0.70
CA GLY A 123 12.06 5.67 1.74
C GLY A 123 13.05 4.65 2.33
N SER A 124 13.40 4.83 3.60
CA SER A 124 14.34 3.96 4.34
C SER A 124 13.66 3.03 5.35
N SER A 125 12.32 3.01 5.38
CA SER A 125 11.54 2.15 6.27
C SER A 125 11.22 0.82 5.59
N LYS A 126 10.28 0.07 6.16
CA LYS A 126 9.82 -1.21 5.61
C LYS A 126 8.73 -1.05 4.57
N GLN A 127 8.27 0.17 4.31
CA GLN A 127 7.12 0.41 3.43
C GLN A 127 7.45 0.11 1.97
N PHE A 128 6.49 -0.43 1.23
CA PHE A 128 6.74 -0.84 -0.15
C PHE A 128 5.51 -0.83 -1.07
N LEU A 129 5.78 -0.95 -2.37
CA LEU A 129 4.80 -1.31 -3.40
C LEU A 129 5.07 -2.73 -3.91
N ALA A 130 4.01 -3.53 -4.01
CA ALA A 130 4.03 -4.82 -4.69
C ALA A 130 3.30 -4.69 -6.03
N LEU A 131 3.92 -5.16 -7.11
CA LEU A 131 3.43 -4.97 -8.49
C LEU A 131 3.20 -6.30 -9.22
N PRO A 132 2.30 -7.20 -8.76
CA PRO A 132 2.03 -8.44 -9.47
C PRO A 132 1.35 -8.18 -10.83
N ALA A 133 1.79 -8.90 -11.86
CA ALA A 133 1.16 -8.87 -13.17
C ALA A 133 -0.17 -9.65 -13.14
N VAL A 134 -1.29 -8.93 -13.22
CA VAL A 134 -2.65 -9.51 -13.25
C VAL A 134 -3.45 -8.83 -14.36
N PRO A 135 -3.14 -9.08 -15.65
CA PRO A 135 -3.69 -8.32 -16.78
C PRO A 135 -5.22 -8.19 -16.81
N PRO A 136 -6.02 -9.24 -16.55
CA PRO A 136 -7.48 -9.11 -16.56
C PRO A 136 -8.05 -8.15 -15.50
N LEU A 137 -7.23 -7.79 -14.50
CA LEU A 137 -7.59 -6.95 -13.37
C LEU A 137 -6.59 -5.79 -13.20
N SER A 138 -5.84 -5.42 -14.23
CA SER A 138 -4.84 -4.34 -14.15
C SER A 138 -5.49 -2.96 -13.90
N GLY A 139 -4.69 -2.01 -13.40
CA GLY A 139 -5.14 -0.64 -13.17
C GLY A 139 -5.91 -0.45 -11.86
N ARG A 140 -5.64 -1.26 -10.83
CA ARG A 140 -6.25 -1.10 -9.50
C ARG A 140 -5.30 -1.40 -8.35
N ILE A 141 -5.66 -0.85 -7.19
CA ILE A 141 -5.13 -1.24 -5.90
C ILE A 141 -5.87 -2.52 -5.48
N HIS A 142 -5.15 -3.63 -5.31
CA HIS A 142 -5.72 -4.88 -4.79
C HIS A 142 -6.07 -4.77 -3.31
N HIS A 143 -5.13 -4.23 -2.52
CA HIS A 143 -5.32 -3.95 -1.10
C HIS A 143 -4.30 -2.91 -0.62
N ALA A 144 -4.66 -2.25 0.47
CA ALA A 144 -3.72 -1.60 1.37
C ALA A 144 -3.41 -2.54 2.53
N SER A 145 -2.18 -2.47 3.05
CA SER A 145 -1.74 -3.22 4.22
C SER A 145 -1.39 -2.26 5.35
N LEU A 146 -1.77 -2.63 6.57
CA LEU A 146 -1.54 -1.87 7.79
C LEU A 146 -0.69 -2.70 8.76
N ALA A 147 0.27 -2.05 9.40
CA ALA A 147 1.05 -2.64 10.49
C ALA A 147 0.27 -2.57 11.80
N VAL A 148 0.15 -3.69 12.50
CA VAL A 148 -0.55 -3.82 13.78
C VAL A 148 0.39 -4.34 14.86
N GLU A 149 0.27 -3.81 16.07
CA GLU A 149 1.00 -4.33 17.23
C GLU A 149 0.50 -5.71 17.65
N ASN A 150 1.40 -6.53 18.22
CA ASN A 150 1.08 -7.85 18.76
C ASN A 150 0.35 -8.74 17.74
N PHE A 151 0.90 -8.81 16.52
CA PHE A 151 0.30 -9.60 15.45
C PHE A 151 0.23 -11.07 15.84
N ASP A 152 -0.99 -11.55 16.02
CA ASP A 152 -1.34 -12.92 16.37
C ASP A 152 -2.66 -13.25 15.68
N VAL A 153 -2.62 -14.22 14.76
CA VAL A 153 -3.76 -14.53 13.89
C VAL A 153 -4.99 -14.94 14.69
N ASP A 154 -4.83 -15.76 15.73
CA ASP A 154 -5.94 -16.29 16.51
C ASP A 154 -6.57 -15.19 17.36
N GLN A 155 -5.76 -14.32 17.98
CA GLN A 155 -6.24 -13.17 18.74
C GLN A 155 -6.95 -12.17 17.83
N ILE A 156 -6.37 -11.85 16.67
CA ILE A 156 -6.98 -10.91 15.72
C ILE A 156 -8.30 -11.49 15.19
N PHE A 157 -8.35 -12.76 14.78
CA PHE A 157 -9.60 -13.40 14.37
C PHE A 157 -10.65 -13.41 15.46
N SER A 158 -10.27 -13.71 16.71
CA SER A 158 -11.20 -13.65 17.84
C SER A 158 -11.79 -12.25 18.04
N LEU A 159 -10.96 -11.20 17.89
CA LEU A 159 -11.40 -9.80 17.98
C LEU A 159 -12.33 -9.42 16.82
N LEU A 160 -11.97 -9.79 15.58
CA LEU A 160 -12.75 -9.50 14.38
C LEU A 160 -14.09 -10.25 14.39
N GLU A 161 -14.12 -11.51 14.81
CA GLU A 161 -15.34 -12.29 14.98
C GLU A 161 -16.27 -11.64 16.02
N GLY A 162 -15.72 -11.27 17.18
CA GLY A 162 -16.45 -10.55 18.23
C GLY A 162 -17.00 -9.19 17.76
N TYR A 163 -16.34 -8.55 16.80
CA TYR A 163 -16.81 -7.32 16.16
C TYR A 163 -17.90 -7.54 15.11
N GLY A 164 -18.06 -8.78 14.63
CA GLY A 164 -19.11 -9.17 13.68
C GLY A 164 -18.61 -9.59 12.29
N LEU A 165 -17.30 -9.80 12.11
CA LEU A 165 -16.78 -10.37 10.86
C LEU A 165 -16.96 -11.88 10.82
N THR A 166 -17.18 -12.44 9.63
CA THR A 166 -17.15 -13.89 9.40
C THR A 166 -15.71 -14.34 9.19
N ILE A 167 -15.22 -15.25 10.04
CA ILE A 167 -13.88 -15.82 9.91
C ILE A 167 -13.91 -17.02 8.97
N LEU A 168 -13.16 -16.94 7.88
CA LEU A 168 -13.04 -18.00 6.87
C LEU A 168 -11.88 -18.96 7.17
N GLY A 169 -11.01 -18.63 8.13
CA GLY A 169 -9.80 -19.38 8.45
C GLY A 169 -8.73 -19.22 7.36
N GLU A 170 -8.02 -20.30 7.05
CA GLU A 170 -7.12 -20.33 5.89
C GLU A 170 -7.93 -20.35 4.58
N ALA A 171 -7.82 -19.30 3.77
CA ALA A 171 -8.52 -19.19 2.50
C ALA A 171 -7.72 -18.38 1.47
N GLY A 172 -8.07 -18.50 0.18
CA GLY A 172 -7.42 -17.75 -0.91
C GLY A 172 -8.02 -16.36 -1.18
N GLY A 173 -9.07 -15.96 -0.46
CA GLY A 173 -9.79 -14.71 -0.70
C GLY A 173 -11.13 -14.64 0.04
N ALA A 174 -11.60 -13.41 0.23
CA ALA A 174 -12.97 -13.13 0.65
C ALA A 174 -13.89 -13.02 -0.58
N ASN A 175 -15.17 -13.35 -0.40
CA ASN A 175 -16.21 -13.25 -1.44
C ASN A 175 -17.39 -12.34 -1.07
N GLY A 176 -17.28 -11.62 0.06
CA GLY A 176 -18.25 -10.66 0.53
C GLY A 176 -17.67 -9.65 1.52
N PRO A 177 -18.46 -8.66 1.95
CA PRO A 177 -18.07 -7.69 2.97
C PRO A 177 -17.97 -8.34 4.36
N LEU A 178 -17.21 -7.73 5.27
CA LEU A 178 -17.06 -8.17 6.65
C LEU A 178 -16.63 -9.63 6.80
N GLN A 179 -15.68 -10.06 5.99
CA GLN A 179 -15.06 -11.39 6.08
C GLN A 179 -13.57 -11.25 6.38
N ALA A 180 -13.01 -12.17 7.15
CA ALA A 180 -11.58 -12.23 7.41
C ALA A 180 -11.00 -13.61 7.09
N TYR A 181 -9.78 -13.64 6.59
CA TYR A 181 -9.06 -14.88 6.27
C TYR A 181 -7.55 -14.68 6.41
N VAL A 182 -6.82 -15.78 6.44
CA VAL A 182 -5.35 -15.75 6.47
C VAL A 182 -4.83 -16.60 5.32
N THR A 183 -3.75 -16.16 4.68
CA THR A 183 -2.95 -17.01 3.79
C THR A 183 -1.63 -17.33 4.47
N MET A 184 -1.15 -18.56 4.27
CA MET A 184 0.18 -18.98 4.73
C MET A 184 1.14 -18.94 3.53
N ARG A 185 1.95 -17.88 3.43
CA ARG A 185 2.93 -17.71 2.35
C ARG A 185 4.14 -18.60 2.60
N GLY A 186 4.32 -19.62 1.76
CA GLY A 186 5.40 -20.60 1.88
C GLY A 186 6.75 -20.11 1.36
N ALA A 187 7.79 -20.92 1.61
CA ALA A 187 9.17 -20.64 1.21
C ALA A 187 9.37 -20.46 -0.31
N ASP A 188 8.58 -21.14 -1.13
CA ASP A 188 8.56 -20.98 -2.59
C ASP A 188 8.03 -19.61 -3.05
N ARG A 189 7.45 -18.83 -2.13
CA ARG A 189 6.99 -17.45 -2.35
C ARG A 189 7.73 -16.49 -1.42
N GLY A 190 8.93 -16.87 -0.96
CA GLY A 190 9.79 -16.08 -0.09
C GLY A 190 9.29 -15.97 1.35
N GLY A 191 8.44 -16.89 1.82
CA GLY A 191 7.96 -16.92 3.21
C GLY A 191 8.69 -17.96 4.07
N ALA A 192 8.19 -18.21 5.27
CA ALA A 192 8.69 -19.26 6.15
C ALA A 192 8.31 -20.67 5.64
N THR A 193 9.02 -21.70 6.12
CA THR A 193 8.73 -23.10 5.72
C THR A 193 7.38 -23.56 6.28
N GLU A 194 7.10 -23.15 7.50
CA GLU A 194 5.84 -23.30 8.22
C GLU A 194 4.74 -22.36 7.71
N GLY A 195 5.09 -21.41 6.83
CA GLY A 195 4.21 -20.39 6.28
C GLY A 195 4.27 -19.08 7.05
N THR A 196 4.45 -17.98 6.32
CA THR A 196 4.30 -16.61 6.83
C THR A 196 2.81 -16.25 6.80
N PRO A 197 2.12 -16.06 7.94
CA PRO A 197 0.74 -15.61 7.95
C PRO A 197 0.58 -14.21 7.35
N GLU A 198 -0.43 -14.07 6.51
CA GLU A 198 -0.85 -12.81 5.92
C GLU A 198 -2.35 -12.70 6.13
N LEU A 199 -2.78 -11.84 7.06
CA LEU A 199 -4.17 -11.75 7.48
C LEU A 199 -4.88 -10.66 6.70
N TYR A 200 -6.05 -10.96 6.18
CA TYR A 200 -6.88 -10.06 5.41
C TYR A 200 -8.27 -9.94 5.99
N PHE A 201 -8.90 -8.79 5.80
CA PHE A 201 -10.33 -8.62 5.99
C PHE A 201 -10.95 -7.69 4.94
N THR A 202 -12.25 -7.80 4.73
CA THR A 202 -13.03 -6.86 3.93
C THR A 202 -13.86 -5.94 4.82
N ASP A 203 -13.88 -4.65 4.47
CA ASP A 203 -14.75 -3.68 5.15
C ASP A 203 -16.24 -3.85 4.72
N PRO A 204 -17.18 -3.01 5.22
CA PRO A 204 -18.59 -3.07 4.81
C PRO A 204 -18.84 -2.91 3.31
N ASP A 205 -17.96 -2.22 2.59
CA ASP A 205 -18.04 -1.97 1.15
C ASP A 205 -17.28 -3.04 0.33
N GLY A 206 -16.65 -4.02 1.00
CA GLY A 206 -15.88 -5.08 0.36
C GLY A 206 -14.45 -4.68 0.01
N ILE A 207 -13.95 -3.55 0.52
CA ILE A 207 -12.55 -3.12 0.33
C ILE A 207 -11.64 -4.06 1.11
N LEU A 208 -10.68 -4.66 0.41
CA LEU A 208 -9.73 -5.60 0.99
C LEU A 208 -8.59 -4.84 1.70
N ILE A 209 -8.41 -5.15 2.98
CA ILE A 209 -7.33 -4.65 3.83
C ILE A 209 -6.52 -5.84 4.33
N GLN A 210 -5.20 -5.70 4.37
CA GLN A 210 -4.32 -6.66 5.02
C GLN A 210 -3.80 -6.08 6.34
N LEU A 211 -3.64 -6.95 7.33
CA LEU A 211 -2.95 -6.67 8.58
C LEU A 211 -1.66 -7.47 8.63
N GLN A 212 -0.58 -6.83 9.06
CA GLN A 212 0.73 -7.44 9.21
C GLN A 212 1.41 -7.00 10.50
N ASP A 213 2.36 -7.80 10.96
CA ASP A 213 3.22 -7.42 12.07
C ASP A 213 4.02 -6.14 11.75
N ILE A 214 4.32 -5.34 12.78
CA ILE A 214 5.13 -4.13 12.65
C ILE A 214 6.53 -4.39 12.06
N SER A 215 7.01 -5.62 12.14
CA SER A 215 8.30 -6.02 11.60
C SER A 215 8.24 -6.43 10.13
N TYR A 216 7.05 -6.62 9.55
CA TYR A 216 6.85 -7.14 8.21
C TYR A 216 7.44 -6.19 7.15
N CYS A 217 8.30 -6.74 6.30
CA CYS A 217 8.87 -6.04 5.15
C CYS A 217 8.65 -6.82 3.85
N GLY A 218 7.74 -7.79 3.85
CA GLY A 218 7.47 -8.65 2.70
C GLY A 218 8.53 -9.72 2.44
N GLY A 219 9.51 -9.86 3.36
CA GLY A 219 10.63 -10.78 3.25
C GLY A 219 10.31 -12.20 3.70
N ASN A 220 11.38 -12.93 4.04
CA ASN A 220 11.29 -14.26 4.66
C ASN A 220 10.94 -14.14 6.15
N GLY A 221 11.05 -15.24 6.91
CA GLY A 221 10.72 -15.28 8.33
C GLY A 221 9.24 -15.49 8.58
N TYR A 222 8.90 -15.92 9.80
CA TYR A 222 7.51 -16.24 10.14
C TYR A 222 6.63 -15.00 10.07
N LEU A 223 7.13 -13.82 10.44
CA LEU A 223 6.41 -12.56 10.36
C LEU A 223 6.76 -11.74 9.10
N GLY A 224 7.44 -12.34 8.11
CA GLY A 224 7.92 -11.61 6.92
C GLY A 224 8.97 -10.54 7.26
N GLU A 225 9.66 -10.71 8.39
CA GLU A 225 10.55 -9.76 9.05
C GLU A 225 12.00 -9.82 8.59
N GLU A 226 12.38 -10.89 7.88
CA GLU A 226 13.71 -11.05 7.33
C GLU A 226 13.84 -10.26 6.03
N CYS A 227 14.13 -8.97 6.18
CA CYS A 227 14.28 -8.02 5.08
C CYS A 227 15.59 -8.27 4.32
N GLY A 228 15.53 -8.09 3.00
CA GLY A 228 16.73 -8.12 2.18
C GLY A 228 17.40 -6.76 2.07
N THR A 229 18.46 -6.72 1.28
CA THR A 229 19.16 -5.51 0.87
C THR A 229 19.28 -5.49 -0.64
N VAL A 230 19.60 -4.35 -1.23
CA VAL A 230 19.83 -4.26 -2.69
C VAL A 230 20.96 -5.20 -3.12
N GLU A 231 22.01 -5.32 -2.31
CA GLU A 231 23.16 -6.18 -2.56
C GLU A 231 22.86 -7.67 -2.29
N ASN A 232 21.96 -7.96 -1.34
CA ASN A 232 21.60 -9.31 -0.94
C ASN A 232 20.07 -9.40 -0.72
N PRO A 233 19.28 -9.58 -1.79
CA PRO A 233 17.84 -9.60 -1.68
C PRO A 233 17.31 -10.90 -1.08
N THR A 234 16.20 -10.82 -0.34
CA THR A 234 15.51 -12.00 0.23
C THR A 234 14.38 -12.51 -0.69
N GLY A 235 13.96 -13.76 -0.46
CA GLY A 235 12.77 -14.37 -1.08
C GLY A 235 12.77 -14.56 -2.60
N ARG A 236 13.92 -14.38 -3.25
CA ARG A 236 14.10 -14.66 -4.67
C ARG A 236 14.28 -16.17 -4.88
N ASN A 237 13.36 -16.80 -5.60
CA ASN A 237 13.57 -18.17 -6.07
C ASN A 237 14.73 -18.16 -7.08
N ILE A 238 15.79 -18.92 -6.80
CA ILE A 238 16.91 -19.16 -7.72
C ILE A 238 16.61 -20.40 -8.55
#